data_AF-A0AAD1ASN3-F1
#
_entry.id   AF-A0AAD1ASN3-F1
#
_cell.length_a   1.000
_cell.length_b   1.000
_cell.length_c   1.000
_cell.angle_alpha   90.00
_cell.angle_beta   90.00
_cell.angle_gamma   90.00
#
_symmetry.space_group_name_H-M   'P 1'
#
loop_
_entity.id
_entity.type
_entity.pdbx_description
1 polymer ?
#
loop_
_entity_poly.entity_id
_entity_poly.type
_entity_poly.pdbx_seq_one_letter_code
_entity_poly.pdbx_strand_id
1 'polypeptide(L)'
;MDLLLLGLIAVALAGTGLWAWSLERKIVAMQLTTHKMMYPNQVRTGRKTYVRNLYRENALAQQIRRVGLTGSWISGLAFAFAIGNQFYNELSHLPLIRRLYIFTADYLTTRNQALWVLAISAVVAGFAWMWLAKWLHDQLLAANEATGIQSAADLYWTPENIIHQRLWLKILLQILLMIGSILILLAALNGELPNPGEAWLSL
;
A
#
# COMPACT_ATOMS: atom_id res chain seq x y z
N MET A 1 -18.42 -14.79 8.94
CA MET A 1 -18.83 -13.71 7.99
C MET A 1 -17.60 -12.95 7.50
N ASP A 2 -16.60 -12.81 8.37
CA ASP A 2 -15.40 -12.03 8.12
C ASP A 2 -14.54 -12.67 7.02
N LEU A 3 -14.50 -14.00 6.92
CA LEU A 3 -13.79 -14.70 5.83
C LEU A 3 -14.27 -14.33 4.42
N LEU A 4 -15.59 -14.18 4.20
CA LEU A 4 -16.12 -13.76 2.89
C LEU A 4 -15.73 -12.31 2.57
N LEU A 5 -15.78 -11.44 3.58
CA LEU A 5 -15.36 -10.04 3.45
C LEU A 5 -13.85 -9.93 3.17
N LEU A 6 -13.03 -10.77 3.81
CA LEU A 6 -11.60 -10.87 3.54
C LEU A 6 -11.32 -11.32 2.10
N GLY A 7 -12.07 -12.29 1.59
CA GLY A 7 -12.02 -12.70 0.19
C GLY A 7 -12.36 -11.55 -0.77
N LEU A 8 -13.43 -10.80 -0.47
CA LEU A 8 -13.80 -9.62 -1.25
C LEU A 8 -12.73 -8.52 -1.22
N ILE A 9 -12.11 -8.26 -0.06
CA ILE A 9 -11.02 -7.31 0.06
C ILE A 9 -9.79 -7.75 -0.74
N ALA A 10 -9.45 -9.04 -0.72
CA ALA A 10 -8.34 -9.56 -1.51
C ALA A 10 -8.58 -9.35 -3.02
N VAL A 11 -9.80 -9.63 -3.50
CA VAL A 11 -10.21 -9.36 -4.89
C VAL A 11 -10.16 -7.86 -5.20
N ALA A 12 -10.66 -7.02 -4.30
CA ALA A 12 -10.63 -5.57 -4.46
C ALA A 12 -9.19 -5.04 -4.53
N LEU A 13 -8.29 -5.52 -3.68
CA LEU A 13 -6.87 -5.18 -3.70
C LEU A 13 -6.22 -5.57 -5.05
N ALA A 14 -6.49 -6.77 -5.56
CA ALA A 14 -6.02 -7.18 -6.88
C ALA A 14 -6.55 -6.26 -7.99
N GLY A 15 -7.84 -5.90 -7.93
CA GLY A 15 -8.46 -4.94 -8.85
C GLY A 15 -7.81 -3.56 -8.80
N THR A 16 -7.51 -3.03 -7.61
CA THR A 16 -6.78 -1.76 -7.48
C THR A 16 -5.36 -1.85 -8.05
N GLY A 17 -4.67 -2.98 -7.92
CA GLY A 17 -3.38 -3.21 -8.54
C GLY A 17 -3.43 -3.15 -10.07
N LEU A 18 -4.43 -3.79 -10.68
CA LEU A 18 -4.67 -3.72 -12.13
C LEU A 18 -5.01 -2.31 -12.59
N TRP A 19 -5.84 -1.59 -11.83
CA TRP A 19 -6.17 -0.19 -12.14
C TRP A 19 -4.94 0.71 -12.07
N ALA A 20 -4.08 0.54 -11.05
CA ALA A 20 -2.82 1.26 -10.91
C ALA A 20 -1.91 1.07 -12.15
N TRP A 21 -1.79 -0.17 -12.60
CA TRP A 21 -0.98 -0.53 -13.76
C TRP A 21 -1.54 0.07 -15.06
N SER A 22 -2.86 0.01 -15.24
CA SER A 22 -3.54 0.63 -16.39
C SER A 22 -3.33 2.15 -16.44
N LEU A 23 -3.44 2.83 -15.28
CA LEU A 23 -3.20 4.26 -15.17
C LEU A 23 -1.77 4.64 -15.55
N GLU A 24 -0.77 3.89 -15.08
CA GLU A 24 0.62 4.16 -15.43
C GLU A 24 0.87 4.05 -16.93
N ARG A 25 0.31 3.01 -17.59
CA ARG A 25 0.38 2.82 -19.04
C ARG A 25 -0.25 3.98 -19.80
N LYS A 26 -1.46 4.39 -19.40
CA LYS A 26 -2.18 5.52 -20.04
C LYS A 26 -1.35 6.80 -20.00
N ILE A 27 -0.71 7.10 -18.88
CA ILE A 27 0.04 8.35 -18.73
C ILE A 27 1.32 8.33 -19.55
N VAL A 28 2.02 7.20 -19.57
CA VAL A 28 3.21 7.05 -20.42
C VAL A 28 2.84 7.20 -21.89
N ALA A 29 1.74 6.59 -22.33
CA ALA A 29 1.26 6.73 -23.71
C ALA A 29 0.93 8.18 -24.06
N MET A 30 0.19 8.90 -23.20
CA MET A 30 -0.13 10.32 -23.41
C MET A 30 1.09 11.25 -23.40
N GLN A 31 2.13 10.91 -22.63
CA GLN A 31 3.37 11.68 -22.60
C GLN A 31 4.25 11.41 -23.82
N LEU A 32 4.27 10.19 -24.34
CA LEU A 32 4.98 9.84 -25.57
C LEU A 32 4.32 10.44 -26.83
N THR A 33 3.00 10.64 -26.82
CA THR A 33 2.32 11.33 -27.92
C THR A 33 2.77 12.79 -28.06
N THR A 34 3.18 13.41 -26.94
CA THR A 34 3.63 14.82 -26.97
C THR A 34 5.15 14.97 -26.99
N HIS A 35 5.88 14.14 -26.25
CA HIS A 35 7.35 14.10 -26.24
C HIS A 35 7.88 12.93 -27.07
N LYS A 36 7.67 12.99 -28.39
CA LYS A 36 8.02 11.90 -29.33
C LYS A 36 9.50 11.50 -29.33
N MET A 37 10.39 12.38 -28.86
CA MET A 37 11.84 12.15 -28.79
C MET A 37 12.32 11.57 -27.46
N MET A 38 11.45 11.41 -26.45
CA MET A 38 11.84 10.85 -25.15
C MET A 38 11.51 9.37 -25.04
N TYR A 39 12.42 8.61 -24.43
CA TYR A 39 12.16 7.21 -24.11
C TYR A 39 11.20 7.09 -22.91
N PRO A 40 10.34 6.05 -22.85
CA PRO A 40 9.39 5.83 -21.75
C PRO A 40 10.05 5.86 -20.36
N ASN A 41 11.28 5.35 -20.25
CA ASN A 41 12.03 5.32 -19.00
C ASN A 41 12.52 6.71 -18.56
N GLN A 42 12.83 7.62 -19.50
CA GLN A 42 13.25 8.99 -19.20
C GLN A 42 12.07 9.79 -18.63
N VAL A 43 10.88 9.65 -19.24
CA VAL A 43 9.64 10.27 -18.74
C VAL A 43 9.31 9.78 -17.33
N ARG A 44 9.38 8.46 -17.09
CA ARG A 44 9.15 7.88 -15.75
C ARG A 44 10.12 8.42 -14.71
N THR A 45 11.41 8.48 -15.06
CA THR A 45 12.46 8.92 -14.14
C THR A 45 12.36 10.41 -13.83
N GLY A 46 12.13 11.26 -14.84
CA GLY A 46 11.94 12.71 -14.66
C GLY A 46 10.78 13.01 -13.72
N ARG A 47 9.63 12.37 -13.93
CA ARG A 47 8.45 12.55 -13.06
C ARG A 47 8.68 12.06 -11.63
N LYS A 48 9.41 10.94 -11.47
CA LYS A 48 9.78 10.43 -10.14
C LYS A 48 10.69 11.41 -9.40
N THR A 49 11.64 12.03 -10.09
CA THR A 49 12.54 13.03 -9.52
C THR A 49 11.80 14.32 -9.16
N TYR A 50 10.90 14.79 -10.02
CA TYR A 50 10.06 15.96 -9.75
C TYR A 50 9.24 15.79 -8.47
N VAL A 51 8.47 14.70 -8.37
CA VAL A 51 7.67 14.40 -7.17
C VAL A 51 8.55 14.25 -5.93
N ARG A 52 9.74 13.64 -6.07
CA ARG A 52 10.70 13.52 -4.97
C ARG A 52 11.19 14.88 -4.48
N ASN A 53 11.44 15.83 -5.37
CA ASN A 53 11.87 17.18 -5.02
C ASN A 53 10.74 17.97 -4.35
N LEU A 54 9.51 17.84 -4.84
CA LEU A 54 8.31 18.39 -4.18
C LEU A 54 8.22 17.98 -2.70
N TYR A 55 8.44 16.70 -2.41
CA TYR A 55 8.45 16.19 -1.03
C TYR A 55 9.64 16.70 -0.20
N ARG A 56 10.76 17.08 -0.81
CA ARG A 56 11.94 17.59 -0.11
C ARG A 56 11.80 19.07 0.24
N GLU A 57 11.10 19.82 -0.59
CA GLU A 57 10.86 21.25 -0.39
C GLU A 57 9.85 21.51 0.73
N ASN A 58 8.96 20.55 1.02
CA ASN A 58 7.98 20.66 2.10
C ASN A 58 8.33 19.75 3.29
N ALA A 59 8.80 20.36 4.38
CA ALA A 59 9.22 19.65 5.60
C ALA A 59 8.08 18.82 6.24
N LEU A 60 6.85 19.34 6.24
CA LEU A 60 5.69 18.65 6.79
C LEU A 60 5.36 17.41 5.95
N ALA A 61 5.31 17.54 4.62
CA ALA A 61 5.08 16.40 3.74
C ALA A 61 6.18 15.34 3.88
N GLN A 62 7.43 15.76 4.08
CA GLN A 62 8.53 14.83 4.33
C GLN A 62 8.36 14.05 5.64
N GLN A 63 7.93 14.71 6.72
CA GLN A 63 7.69 14.07 8.02
C GLN A 63 6.53 13.06 7.93
N ILE A 64 5.39 13.47 7.35
CA ILE A 64 4.25 12.57 7.17
C ILE A 64 4.62 11.38 6.29
N ARG A 65 5.47 11.57 5.28
CA ARG A 65 6.00 10.45 4.48
C ARG A 65 6.86 9.49 5.29
N ARG A 66 7.65 9.96 6.25
CA ARG A 66 8.39 9.08 7.17
C ARG A 66 7.44 8.28 8.06
N VAL A 67 6.39 8.91 8.60
CA VAL A 67 5.35 8.22 9.38
C VAL A 67 4.65 7.15 8.53
N GLY A 68 4.22 7.50 7.32
CA GLY A 68 3.61 6.54 6.39
C GLY A 68 4.53 5.36 6.06
N LEU A 69 5.81 5.62 5.77
CA LEU A 69 6.79 4.56 5.48
C LEU A 69 7.04 3.66 6.69
N THR A 70 7.34 4.25 7.85
CA THR A 70 7.63 3.49 9.08
C THR A 70 6.43 2.66 9.52
N GLY A 71 5.23 3.24 9.51
CA GLY A 71 3.98 2.52 9.78
C GLY A 71 3.73 1.38 8.80
N SER A 72 3.95 1.59 7.49
CA SER A 72 3.84 0.52 6.49
C SER A 72 4.86 -0.60 6.69
N TRP A 73 6.10 -0.29 7.07
CA TRP A 73 7.12 -1.30 7.38
C TRP A 73 6.75 -2.11 8.63
N ILE A 74 6.31 -1.44 9.70
CA ILE A 74 5.87 -2.11 10.92
C ILE A 74 4.68 -3.03 10.61
N SER A 75 3.66 -2.51 9.91
CA SER A 75 2.49 -3.26 9.46
C SER A 75 2.89 -4.49 8.64
N GLY A 76 3.75 -4.32 7.64
CA GLY A 76 4.20 -5.43 6.79
C GLY A 76 4.95 -6.51 7.56
N LEU A 77 5.83 -6.12 8.49
CA LEU A 77 6.56 -7.06 9.35
C LEU A 77 5.63 -7.78 10.33
N ALA A 78 4.71 -7.06 10.98
CA ALA A 78 3.73 -7.67 11.88
C ALA A 78 2.81 -8.65 11.14
N PHE A 79 2.41 -8.33 9.91
CA PHE A 79 1.63 -9.25 9.07
C PHE A 79 2.41 -10.51 8.70
N ALA A 80 3.66 -10.36 8.25
CA ALA A 80 4.53 -11.51 7.94
C ALA A 80 4.76 -12.39 9.18
N PHE A 81 4.91 -11.77 10.35
CA PHE A 81 5.06 -12.48 11.62
C PHE A 81 3.76 -13.21 12.03
N ALA A 82 2.59 -12.57 11.86
CA ALA A 82 1.30 -13.21 12.11
C ALA A 82 1.07 -14.41 11.18
N ILE A 83 1.41 -14.30 9.89
CA ILE A 83 1.36 -15.41 8.92
C ILE A 83 2.28 -16.55 9.37
N GLY A 84 3.52 -16.24 9.74
CA GLY A 84 4.47 -17.27 10.16
C GLY A 84 3.99 -18.04 11.40
N ASN A 85 3.31 -17.36 12.34
CA ASN A 85 2.70 -18.02 13.50
C ASN A 85 1.49 -18.85 13.09
N GLN A 86 0.65 -18.33 12.18
CA GLN A 86 -0.54 -19.02 11.67
C GLN A 86 -0.20 -20.35 10.96
N PHE A 87 0.89 -20.36 10.19
CA PHE A 87 1.32 -21.51 9.38
C PHE A 87 2.62 -22.13 9.89
N TYR A 88 2.90 -22.03 11.19
CA TYR A 88 4.19 -22.47 11.74
C TYR A 88 4.43 -23.95 11.49
N ASN A 89 3.45 -24.82 11.73
CA ASN A 89 3.62 -26.26 11.56
C ASN A 89 3.93 -26.63 10.12
N GLU A 90 3.25 -26.00 9.16
CA GLU A 90 3.46 -26.17 7.72
C GLU A 90 4.82 -25.64 7.29
N LEU A 91 5.32 -24.56 7.91
CA LEU A 91 6.54 -23.86 7.53
C LEU A 91 7.78 -24.26 8.35
N SER A 92 7.61 -25.01 9.44
CA SER A 92 8.64 -25.40 10.41
C SER A 92 9.79 -26.21 9.83
N HIS A 93 9.55 -26.88 8.70
CA HIS A 93 10.55 -27.64 7.95
C HIS A 93 11.63 -26.74 7.30
N LEU A 94 11.36 -25.44 7.14
CA LEU A 94 12.31 -24.48 6.59
C LEU A 94 13.31 -24.01 7.66
N PRO A 95 14.63 -24.16 7.44
CA PRO A 95 15.65 -23.91 8.46
C PRO A 95 15.72 -22.45 8.92
N LEU A 96 15.35 -21.49 8.05
CA LEU A 96 15.26 -20.08 8.40
C LEU A 96 14.13 -19.82 9.41
N ILE A 97 12.97 -20.44 9.20
CA ILE A 97 11.77 -20.26 10.01
C ILE A 97 11.97 -20.91 11.39
N ARG A 98 12.53 -22.12 11.41
CA ARG A 98 12.89 -22.81 12.65
C ARG A 98 13.87 -22.01 13.53
N ARG A 99 14.79 -21.24 12.94
CA ARG A 99 15.73 -20.37 13.68
C ARG A 99 15.09 -19.08 14.20
N LEU A 100 14.11 -18.54 13.49
CA LEU A 100 13.41 -17.30 13.88
C LEU A 100 12.37 -17.53 15.00
N TYR A 101 11.84 -18.75 15.12
CA TYR A 101 10.72 -19.10 16.01
C TYR A 101 11.11 -19.71 17.36
N ILE A 102 12.39 -19.62 17.76
CA ILE A 102 12.90 -20.20 19.01
C ILE A 102 12.25 -19.57 20.28
N PHE A 103 11.50 -18.47 20.15
CA PHE A 103 11.04 -17.63 21.27
C PHE A 103 9.56 -17.74 21.67
N THR A 104 8.70 -18.44 20.94
CA THR A 104 7.24 -18.36 21.17
C THR A 104 6.64 -19.70 21.53
N ALA A 105 6.52 -19.98 22.84
CA ALA A 105 5.80 -21.15 23.35
C ALA A 105 4.27 -21.04 23.14
N ASP A 106 3.77 -19.84 22.86
CA ASP A 106 2.34 -19.55 22.64
C ASP A 106 2.12 -18.83 21.29
N TYR A 107 1.87 -19.62 20.25
CA TYR A 107 1.67 -19.13 18.88
C TYR A 107 0.36 -18.35 18.70
N LEU A 108 -0.69 -18.70 19.47
CA LEU A 108 -2.01 -18.06 19.38
C LEU A 108 -1.95 -16.63 19.92
N THR A 109 -1.43 -16.46 21.13
CA THR A 109 -1.31 -15.13 21.76
C THR A 109 -0.36 -14.25 20.96
N THR A 110 0.74 -14.82 20.48
CA THR A 110 1.73 -14.08 19.69
C THR A 110 1.18 -13.63 18.33
N ARG A 111 0.43 -14.48 17.63
CA ARG A 111 -0.28 -14.11 16.39
C ARG A 111 -1.24 -12.95 16.65
N ASN A 112 -2.08 -13.05 17.69
CA ASN A 112 -3.10 -12.03 17.97
C ASN A 112 -2.46 -10.68 18.33
N GLN A 113 -1.37 -10.67 19.09
CA GLN A 113 -0.60 -9.45 19.37
C GLN A 113 -0.02 -8.84 18.08
N ALA A 114 0.54 -9.66 17.19
CA ALA A 114 1.06 -9.19 15.90
C ALA A 114 -0.06 -8.59 15.02
N LEU A 115 -1.27 -9.16 15.05
CA LEU A 115 -2.44 -8.64 14.34
C LEU A 115 -2.93 -7.30 14.91
N TRP A 116 -2.82 -7.08 16.23
CA TRP A 116 -3.08 -5.78 16.83
C TRP A 116 -2.08 -4.72 16.35
N VAL A 117 -0.79 -5.06 16.36
CA VAL A 117 0.27 -4.17 15.85
C VAL A 117 0.04 -3.86 14.37
N LEU A 118 -0.32 -4.87 13.57
CA LEU A 118 -0.70 -4.72 12.17
C LEU A 118 -1.84 -3.71 12.00
N ALA A 119 -2.97 -3.90 12.70
CA ALA A 119 -4.15 -3.04 12.54
C ALA A 119 -3.86 -1.58 12.91
N ILE A 120 -3.22 -1.33 14.07
CA ILE A 120 -2.91 0.03 14.52
C ILE A 120 -1.93 0.71 13.57
N SER A 121 -0.84 0.03 13.19
CA SER A 121 0.17 0.60 12.29
C SER A 121 -0.36 0.82 10.87
N ALA A 122 -1.22 -0.06 10.36
CA ALA A 122 -1.88 0.09 9.07
C ALA A 122 -2.83 1.29 9.04
N VAL A 123 -3.58 1.53 10.12
CA VAL A 123 -4.47 2.70 10.24
C VAL A 123 -3.67 4.00 10.25
N VAL A 124 -2.63 4.09 11.08
CA VAL A 124 -1.75 5.28 11.15
C VAL A 124 -1.07 5.54 9.79
N ALA A 125 -0.52 4.49 9.17
CA ALA A 125 0.09 4.60 7.85
C ALA A 125 -0.93 5.01 6.78
N GLY A 126 -2.13 4.43 6.82
CA GLY A 126 -3.22 4.70 5.87
C GLY A 126 -3.60 6.17 5.87
N PHE A 127 -3.84 6.77 7.05
CA PHE A 127 -4.13 8.20 7.16
C PHE A 127 -2.97 9.07 6.67
N ALA A 128 -1.72 8.74 7.02
CA ALA A 128 -0.55 9.46 6.53
C ALA A 128 -0.45 9.42 4.99
N TRP A 129 -0.68 8.26 4.38
CA TRP A 129 -0.64 8.10 2.93
C TRP A 129 -1.81 8.77 2.22
N MET A 130 -3.02 8.76 2.79
CA MET A 130 -4.17 9.50 2.25
C MET A 130 -3.93 11.00 2.27
N TRP A 131 -3.42 11.52 3.39
CA TRP A 131 -3.07 12.92 3.51
C TRP A 131 -2.02 13.31 2.46
N LEU A 132 -0.96 12.50 2.30
CA LEU A 132 0.07 12.75 1.28
C LEU A 132 -0.48 12.67 -0.15
N ALA A 133 -1.41 11.76 -0.40
CA ALA A 133 -2.05 11.63 -1.71
C ALA A 133 -2.85 12.90 -2.04
N LYS A 134 -3.61 13.42 -1.07
CA LYS A 134 -4.34 14.68 -1.22
C LYS A 134 -3.39 15.88 -1.38
N TRP A 135 -2.38 15.97 -0.53
CA TRP A 135 -1.38 17.04 -0.64
C TRP A 135 -0.70 17.05 -2.01
N LEU A 136 -0.29 15.88 -2.52
CA LEU A 136 0.32 15.77 -3.85
C LEU A 136 -0.67 16.15 -4.96
N HIS A 137 -1.95 15.78 -4.80
CA HIS A 137 -3.00 16.14 -5.74
C HIS A 137 -3.14 17.67 -5.85
N ASP A 138 -3.25 18.35 -4.72
CA ASP A 138 -3.40 19.81 -4.65
C ASP A 138 -2.19 20.53 -5.26
N GLN A 139 -0.97 20.04 -5.00
CA GLN A 139 0.26 20.60 -5.57
C GLN A 139 0.34 20.43 -7.09
N LEU A 140 -0.08 19.28 -7.62
CA LEU A 140 -0.09 19.03 -9.07
C LEU A 140 -1.15 19.88 -9.79
N LEU A 141 -2.31 20.11 -9.17
CA LEU A 141 -3.32 21.02 -9.71
C LEU A 141 -2.81 22.47 -9.72
N ALA A 142 -2.24 22.95 -8.61
CA ALA A 142 -1.67 24.30 -8.54
C ALA A 142 -0.56 24.52 -9.59
N ALA A 143 0.28 23.51 -9.83
CA ALA A 143 1.32 23.56 -10.88
C ALA A 143 0.72 23.66 -12.29
N ASN A 144 -0.37 22.92 -12.57
CA ASN A 144 -1.09 23.01 -13.84
C ASN A 144 -1.74 24.40 -14.04
N GLU A 145 -2.30 25.00 -12.99
CA GLU A 145 -2.90 26.35 -13.05
C GLU A 145 -1.84 27.42 -13.30
N ALA A 146 -0.68 27.33 -12.63
CA ALA A 146 0.41 28.30 -12.75
C ALA A 146 1.11 28.29 -14.12
N THR A 147 1.09 27.17 -14.84
CA THR A 147 1.72 27.01 -16.16
C THR A 147 0.81 27.39 -17.33
N GLY A 148 -0.49 27.61 -17.08
CA GLY A 148 -1.48 27.90 -18.11
C GLY A 148 -1.89 26.66 -18.92
N ILE A 149 -3.06 26.72 -19.55
CA ILE A 149 -3.79 25.61 -20.21
C ILE A 149 -3.02 24.97 -21.40
N GLN A 150 -1.89 25.53 -21.80
CA GLN A 150 -0.99 24.96 -22.81
C GLN A 150 0.41 24.94 -22.22
N SER A 151 0.98 23.77 -21.95
CA SER A 151 1.49 23.01 -23.07
C SER A 151 1.72 21.58 -22.65
N ALA A 152 1.13 20.64 -23.37
CA ALA A 152 1.52 19.25 -23.32
C ALA A 152 3.02 19.04 -23.68
N ALA A 153 3.75 20.10 -24.08
CA ALA A 153 5.21 20.14 -24.19
C ALA A 153 5.97 20.40 -22.87
N ASP A 154 5.28 20.54 -21.73
CA ASP A 154 5.91 20.41 -20.41
C ASP A 154 5.86 18.94 -19.95
N LEU A 155 7.05 18.39 -19.72
CA LEU A 155 7.26 16.99 -19.32
C LEU A 155 6.54 16.62 -18.01
N TYR A 156 6.23 17.63 -17.20
CA TYR A 156 5.65 17.45 -15.87
C TYR A 156 4.12 17.62 -15.85
N TRP A 157 3.53 18.16 -16.92
CA TRP A 157 2.09 18.36 -17.04
C TRP A 157 1.34 17.02 -17.00
N THR A 158 0.34 16.91 -16.12
CA THR A 158 -0.48 15.71 -16.01
C THR A 158 -1.96 16.11 -16.16
N PRO A 159 -2.73 15.46 -17.05
CA PRO A 159 -4.17 15.72 -17.19
C PRO A 159 -4.91 15.62 -15.86
N GLU A 160 -5.80 16.58 -15.57
CA GLU A 160 -6.56 16.65 -14.30
C GLU A 160 -7.33 15.37 -14.01
N ASN A 161 -7.99 14.81 -15.02
CA ASN A 161 -8.72 13.55 -14.91
C ASN A 161 -7.85 12.39 -14.40
N ILE A 162 -6.57 12.36 -14.79
CA ILE A 162 -5.59 11.38 -14.32
C ILE A 162 -5.15 11.68 -12.88
N ILE A 163 -4.93 12.96 -12.54
CA ILE A 163 -4.56 13.36 -11.18
C ILE A 163 -5.66 12.95 -10.19
N HIS A 164 -6.94 13.17 -10.55
CA HIS A 164 -8.08 12.69 -9.75
C HIS A 164 -8.14 11.16 -9.67
N GLN A 165 -7.99 10.44 -10.78
CA GLN A 165 -7.99 8.97 -10.77
C GLN A 165 -6.87 8.40 -9.89
N ARG A 166 -5.68 9.03 -9.89
CA ARG A 166 -4.56 8.64 -9.03
C ARG A 166 -4.85 8.90 -7.54
N LEU A 167 -5.48 10.01 -7.21
CA LEU A 167 -5.90 10.30 -5.84
C LEU A 167 -6.88 9.24 -5.35
N TRP A 168 -7.95 8.98 -6.10
CA TRP A 168 -8.97 7.99 -5.75
C TRP A 168 -8.39 6.59 -5.61
N LEU A 169 -7.52 6.18 -6.53
CA LEU A 169 -6.81 4.91 -6.45
C LEU A 169 -6.00 4.81 -5.15
N LYS A 170 -5.25 5.86 -4.79
CA LYS A 170 -4.43 5.87 -3.57
C LYS A 170 -5.30 5.82 -2.32
N ILE A 171 -6.38 6.58 -2.26
CA ILE A 171 -7.32 6.56 -1.14
C ILE A 171 -7.95 5.18 -1.02
N LEU A 172 -8.48 4.63 -2.10
CA LEU A 172 -9.12 3.31 -2.12
C LEU A 172 -8.17 2.22 -1.65
N LEU A 173 -6.92 2.21 -2.13
CA LEU A 173 -5.90 1.26 -1.69
C LEU A 173 -5.67 1.35 -0.17
N GLN A 174 -5.52 2.56 0.38
CA GLN A 174 -5.29 2.72 1.82
C GLN A 174 -6.53 2.32 2.64
N ILE A 175 -7.75 2.64 2.17
CA ILE A 175 -9.00 2.17 2.81
C ILE A 175 -9.04 0.65 2.86
N LEU A 176 -8.78 -0.02 1.74
CA LEU A 176 -8.79 -1.48 1.66
C LEU A 176 -7.76 -2.12 2.58
N LEU A 177 -6.55 -1.54 2.67
CA LEU A 177 -5.51 -2.04 3.58
C LEU A 177 -5.90 -1.86 5.06
N MET A 178 -6.46 -0.71 5.43
CA MET A 178 -6.93 -0.48 6.80
C MET A 178 -8.07 -1.42 7.17
N ILE A 179 -9.14 -1.47 6.36
CA ILE A 179 -10.29 -2.35 6.63
C ILE A 179 -9.84 -3.80 6.62
N GLY A 180 -9.01 -4.21 5.66
CA GLY A 180 -8.45 -5.55 5.59
C GLY A 180 -7.69 -5.93 6.85
N SER A 181 -6.81 -5.05 7.34
CA SER A 181 -6.06 -5.29 8.58
C SER A 181 -6.95 -5.46 9.81
N ILE A 182 -8.02 -4.66 9.92
CA ILE A 182 -9.00 -4.74 11.01
C ILE A 182 -9.81 -6.03 10.90
N LEU A 183 -10.28 -6.40 9.71
CA LEU A 183 -11.04 -7.63 9.52
C LEU A 183 -10.22 -8.88 9.80
N ILE A 184 -8.93 -8.91 9.45
CA ILE A 184 -8.07 -10.05 9.80
C ILE A 184 -7.94 -10.17 11.32
N LEU A 185 -7.77 -9.05 12.02
CA LEU A 185 -7.75 -9.03 13.48
C LEU A 185 -9.08 -9.53 14.07
N LEU A 186 -10.23 -9.03 13.59
CA LEU A 186 -11.54 -9.45 14.07
C LEU A 186 -11.80 -10.94 13.81
N ALA A 187 -11.46 -11.44 12.62
CA ALA A 187 -11.55 -12.86 12.30
C ALA A 187 -10.70 -13.72 13.24
N ALA A 188 -9.51 -13.24 13.64
CA ALA A 188 -8.65 -13.91 14.59
C ALA A 188 -9.24 -13.95 16.01
N LEU A 189 -9.84 -12.84 16.46
CA LEU A 189 -10.43 -12.71 17.78
C LEU A 189 -11.75 -13.47 17.91
N ASN A 190 -12.51 -13.58 16.82
CA ASN A 190 -13.77 -14.33 16.74
C ASN A 190 -13.57 -15.84 16.56
N GLY A 191 -12.33 -16.32 16.45
CA GLY A 191 -12.01 -17.72 16.19
C GLY A 191 -12.40 -18.18 14.78
N GLU A 192 -12.64 -17.26 13.83
CA GLU A 192 -12.88 -17.61 12.42
C GLU A 192 -11.58 -18.04 11.71
N LEU A 193 -10.41 -17.67 12.24
CA LEU A 193 -9.12 -18.20 11.80
C LEU A 193 -8.77 -19.48 12.59
N PRO A 194 -8.30 -20.55 11.92
CA PRO A 194 -7.86 -21.76 12.59
C PRO A 194 -6.81 -21.46 13.66
N ASN A 195 -6.79 -22.28 14.72
CA ASN A 195 -5.74 -22.17 15.73
C ASN A 195 -4.39 -22.47 15.08
N PRO A 196 -3.35 -21.66 15.37
CA PRO A 196 -2.02 -21.92 14.86
C PRO A 196 -1.53 -23.27 15.36
N GLY A 197 -1.25 -24.18 14.42
CA GLY A 197 -0.74 -25.52 14.69
C GLY A 197 -1.77 -26.65 14.67
N GLU A 198 -3.06 -26.36 14.53
CA GLU A 198 -4.03 -27.37 14.10
C GLU A 198 -3.86 -27.59 12.59
N ALA A 199 -3.70 -28.84 12.15
CA ALA A 199 -3.53 -29.14 10.74
C ALA A 199 -4.77 -28.68 9.96
N TRP A 200 -4.57 -27.82 8.96
CA TRP A 200 -5.61 -27.36 8.02
C TRP A 200 -6.31 -28.52 7.27
N LEU A 201 -5.80 -29.76 7.40
CA LEU A 201 -6.26 -31.00 6.75
C LEU A 201 -7.05 -31.95 7.68
N SER A 202 -7.64 -31.46 8.77
CA SER A 202 -8.48 -32.29 9.66
C SER A 202 -10.00 -32.18 9.41
N LEU A 203 -10.38 -31.68 8.23
CA LEU A 203 -11.73 -31.79 7.64
C LEU A 203 -11.68 -32.73 6.43
#